data_AF-A0A4U0NHA3-F1
#
_entry.id   AF-A0A4U0NHA3-F1
#
_cell.length_a   1.000
_cell.length_b   1.000
_cell.length_c   1.000
_cell.angle_alpha   90.00
_cell.angle_beta   90.00
_cell.angle_gamma   90.00
#
_symmetry.space_group_name_H-M   'P 1'
#
loop_
_entity.id
_entity.type
_entity.pdbx_description
1 polymer ?
#
loop_
_entity_poly.entity_id
_entity_poly.type
_entity_poly.pdbx_seq_one_letter_code
_entity_poly.pdbx_strand_id
1 'polypeptide(L)'
;MAKIKEIIDNYKFKFFFDEDDNRLNIKVNKGATTEEIHKFESEYGIKIPAELEDLFLLSDGIMLFGIEILPLAETKVFYDRGLLCFHEWGNGDFDCVSFGDEYPLNSVVFLDHSEDRTAFVIRSFREWILVVINEIGRLGTLLHPMDYLYREEKGLYLNVLK
;
A
#
# COMPACT_ATOMS: atom_id res chain seq x y z
N MET A 1 -16.91 9.26 1.20
CA MET A 1 -15.50 9.02 1.56
C MET A 1 -14.63 9.86 0.64
N ALA A 2 -13.50 10.37 1.13
CA ALA A 2 -12.59 11.20 0.32
C ALA A 2 -11.99 10.41 -0.85
N LYS A 3 -11.57 11.08 -1.92
CA LYS A 3 -10.77 10.46 -3.00
C LYS A 3 -9.30 10.34 -2.59
N ILE A 4 -8.53 9.44 -3.21
CA ILE A 4 -7.08 9.29 -2.94
C ILE A 4 -6.36 10.64 -3.07
N LYS A 5 -6.62 11.37 -4.16
CA LYS A 5 -6.08 12.72 -4.38
C LYS A 5 -6.36 13.68 -3.23
N GLU A 6 -7.57 13.68 -2.67
CA GLU A 6 -7.93 14.56 -1.56
C GLU A 6 -7.15 14.20 -0.29
N ILE A 7 -6.95 12.91 -0.03
CA ILE A 7 -6.12 12.44 1.09
C ILE A 7 -4.69 12.96 0.89
N ILE A 8 -4.06 12.67 -0.25
CA ILE A 8 -2.68 13.12 -0.50
C ILE A 8 -2.57 14.64 -0.42
N ASP A 9 -3.49 15.41 -1.01
CA ASP A 9 -3.51 16.87 -0.94
C ASP A 9 -3.61 17.41 0.49
N ASN A 10 -4.33 16.73 1.39
CA ASN A 10 -4.47 17.11 2.80
C ASN A 10 -3.21 16.87 3.65
N TYR A 11 -2.32 15.98 3.20
CA TYR A 11 -1.13 15.59 3.96
C TYR A 11 0.20 15.96 3.29
N LYS A 12 0.22 16.33 2.00
CA LYS A 12 1.47 16.57 1.24
C LYS A 12 2.37 17.70 1.76
N PHE A 13 1.82 18.63 2.55
CA PHE A 13 2.60 19.69 3.20
C PHE A 13 2.88 19.44 4.69
N LYS A 14 2.36 18.33 5.23
CA LYS A 14 2.67 17.88 6.59
C LYS A 14 3.96 17.08 6.61
N PHE A 15 4.52 16.94 7.80
CA PHE A 15 5.67 16.09 8.06
C PHE A 15 5.50 15.37 9.39
N PHE A 16 6.16 14.22 9.50
CA PHE A 16 6.33 13.47 10.74
C PHE A 16 7.82 13.28 11.01
N PHE A 17 8.14 12.65 12.14
CA PHE A 17 9.49 12.26 12.50
C PHE A 17 9.53 10.75 12.66
N ASP A 18 10.60 10.11 12.17
CA ASP A 18 10.87 8.70 12.44
C ASP A 18 11.49 8.51 13.84
N GLU A 19 11.86 7.27 14.17
CA GLU A 19 12.48 6.92 15.47
C GLU A 19 13.85 7.58 15.69
N ASP A 20 14.49 8.09 14.62
CA ASP A 20 15.79 8.76 14.62
C ASP A 20 15.67 10.30 14.48
N ASP A 21 14.48 10.87 14.70
CA ASP A 21 14.14 12.29 14.51
C ASP A 21 14.36 12.80 13.06
N ASN A 22 14.42 11.92 12.05
CA ASN A 22 14.46 12.34 10.66
C ASN A 22 13.06 12.74 10.17
N ARG A 23 13.02 13.80 9.37
CA ARG A 23 11.78 14.34 8.84
C ARG A 23 11.22 13.49 7.70
N LEU A 24 10.07 12.87 7.93
CA LEU A 24 9.28 12.13 6.95
C LEU A 24 8.30 13.06 6.24
N ASN A 25 8.21 12.99 4.91
CA ASN A 25 7.26 13.77 4.11
C ASN A 25 6.67 12.89 3.01
N ILE A 26 5.55 13.32 2.44
CA ILE A 26 5.04 12.73 1.20
C ILE A 26 5.88 13.24 0.02
N LYS A 27 6.33 12.34 -0.86
CA LYS A 27 6.93 12.69 -2.15
C LYS A 27 6.10 12.07 -3.28
N VAL A 28 5.51 12.93 -4.09
CA VAL A 28 4.75 12.55 -5.28
C VAL A 28 5.64 12.62 -6.52
N ASN A 29 5.50 11.63 -7.38
CA ASN A 29 6.10 11.57 -8.70
C ASN A 29 5.12 12.09 -9.75
N LYS A 30 5.57 12.13 -11.01
CA LYS A 30 4.66 12.32 -12.14
C LYS A 30 3.70 11.12 -12.19
N GLY A 31 2.40 11.37 -12.29
CA GLY A 31 1.41 10.32 -12.50
C GLY A 31 1.59 9.57 -13.82
N ALA A 32 1.19 8.30 -13.84
CA ALA A 32 1.09 7.49 -15.04
C ALA A 32 -0.02 8.04 -15.96
N THR A 33 0.16 7.85 -17.25
CA THR A 33 -0.87 8.15 -18.25
C THR A 33 -1.90 7.02 -18.30
N THR A 34 -3.10 7.35 -18.77
CA THR A 34 -4.14 6.34 -19.00
C THR A 34 -3.67 5.29 -20.01
N GLU A 35 -2.86 5.68 -20.99
CA GLU A 35 -2.26 4.76 -21.97
C GLU A 35 -1.28 3.77 -21.31
N GLU A 36 -0.45 4.22 -20.36
CA GLU A 36 0.46 3.35 -19.60
C GLU A 36 -0.32 2.35 -18.74
N ILE A 37 -1.37 2.80 -18.06
CA ILE A 37 -2.26 1.95 -17.27
C ILE A 37 -2.95 0.91 -18.16
N HIS A 38 -3.55 1.32 -19.28
CA HIS A 38 -4.17 0.39 -20.22
C HIS A 38 -3.18 -0.61 -20.81
N LYS A 39 -1.94 -0.20 -21.07
CA LYS A 39 -0.89 -1.09 -21.53
C LYS A 39 -0.59 -2.15 -20.48
N PHE A 40 -0.40 -1.75 -19.21
CA PHE A 40 -0.19 -2.67 -18.10
C PHE A 40 -1.36 -3.65 -17.95
N GLU A 41 -2.59 -3.15 -17.91
CA GLU A 41 -3.80 -3.98 -17.83
C GLU A 41 -3.90 -4.98 -18.99
N SER A 42 -3.50 -4.58 -20.20
CA SER A 42 -3.52 -5.45 -21.37
C SER A 42 -2.41 -6.51 -21.34
N GLU A 43 -1.21 -6.12 -20.91
CA GLU A 43 -0.05 -7.01 -20.78
C GLU A 43 -0.30 -8.10 -19.75
N TYR A 44 -0.90 -7.72 -18.61
CA TYR A 44 -1.21 -8.64 -17.53
C TYR A 44 -2.65 -9.18 -17.62
N GLY A 45 -3.47 -8.82 -18.59
CA GLY A 45 -4.83 -9.34 -18.74
C GLY A 45 -5.74 -9.14 -17.52
N ILE A 46 -5.54 -8.06 -16.75
CA ILE A 46 -6.27 -7.73 -15.53
C ILE A 46 -6.86 -6.32 -15.60
N LYS A 47 -7.69 -5.97 -14.62
CA LYS A 47 -8.08 -4.59 -14.34
C LYS A 47 -7.47 -4.12 -13.03
N ILE A 48 -6.80 -2.96 -13.05
CA ILE A 48 -6.25 -2.38 -11.83
C ILE A 48 -7.44 -1.96 -10.95
N PRO A 49 -7.44 -2.28 -9.64
CA PRO A 49 -8.46 -1.83 -8.72
C PRO A 49 -8.53 -0.30 -8.71
N ALA A 50 -9.74 0.25 -8.80
CA ALA A 50 -9.97 1.69 -9.02
C ALA A 50 -9.24 2.61 -8.01
N GLU A 51 -9.11 2.21 -6.74
CA GLU A 51 -8.41 3.03 -5.75
C GLU A 51 -6.89 3.07 -5.98
N LEU A 52 -6.31 1.99 -6.54
CA LEU A 52 -4.90 1.93 -6.91
C LEU A 52 -4.64 2.63 -8.26
N GLU A 53 -5.57 2.50 -9.22
CA GLU A 53 -5.56 3.26 -10.48
C GLU A 53 -5.58 4.78 -10.22
N ASP A 54 -6.48 5.24 -9.33
CA ASP A 54 -6.55 6.64 -8.89
C ASP A 54 -5.20 7.14 -8.33
N LEU A 55 -4.45 6.26 -7.64
CA LEU A 55 -3.13 6.59 -7.15
C LEU A 55 -2.11 6.69 -8.29
N PHE A 56 -2.06 5.72 -9.21
CA PHE A 56 -1.11 5.76 -10.33
C PHE A 56 -1.31 6.98 -11.22
N LEU A 57 -2.57 7.34 -11.51
CA LEU A 57 -2.89 8.57 -12.26
C LEU A 57 -2.43 9.84 -11.53
N LEU A 58 -2.41 9.84 -10.20
CA LEU A 58 -1.91 10.94 -9.38
C LEU A 58 -0.38 10.96 -9.32
N SER A 59 0.24 9.80 -9.11
CA SER A 59 1.66 9.61 -8.83
C SER A 59 2.06 8.18 -9.19
N ASP A 60 2.96 8.02 -10.17
CA ASP A 60 3.52 6.71 -10.49
C ASP A 60 4.62 6.35 -9.47
N GLY A 61 4.21 5.58 -8.48
CA GLY A 61 4.95 5.41 -7.23
C GLY A 61 4.84 6.64 -6.33
N ILE A 62 4.85 6.43 -5.01
CA ILE A 62 4.77 7.52 -4.02
C ILE A 62 5.53 7.14 -2.76
N MET A 63 6.28 8.08 -2.20
CA MET A 63 6.83 7.93 -0.86
C MET A 63 5.83 8.51 0.14
N LEU A 64 5.17 7.67 0.93
CA LEU A 64 4.19 8.00 1.94
C LEU A 64 4.85 8.00 3.33
N PHE A 65 5.44 9.13 3.71
CA PHE A 65 6.11 9.30 5.01
C PHE A 65 7.12 8.17 5.33
N GLY A 66 8.00 7.85 4.38
CA GLY A 66 9.02 6.81 4.56
C GLY A 66 8.63 5.42 4.08
N ILE A 67 7.34 5.19 3.76
CA ILE A 67 6.84 3.95 3.14
C ILE A 67 6.68 4.16 1.64
N GLU A 68 7.29 3.29 0.84
CA GLU A 68 7.17 3.34 -0.61
C GLU A 68 5.96 2.56 -1.11
N ILE A 69 5.11 3.21 -1.89
CA ILE A 69 4.17 2.51 -2.77
C ILE A 69 4.83 2.47 -4.15
N LEU A 70 4.99 1.26 -4.68
CA LEU A 70 5.72 0.96 -5.90
C LEU A 70 5.12 1.68 -7.11
N PRO A 71 5.96 2.07 -8.09
CA PRO A 71 5.45 2.47 -9.39
C PRO A 71 4.82 1.30 -10.15
N LEU A 72 4.03 1.63 -11.17
CA LEU A 72 3.30 0.67 -12.00
C LEU A 72 4.25 -0.36 -12.62
N ALA A 73 5.44 0.07 -13.04
CA ALA A 73 6.45 -0.81 -13.65
C ALA A 73 7.04 -1.85 -12.69
N GLU A 74 6.96 -1.62 -11.37
CA GLU A 74 7.51 -2.50 -10.33
C GLU A 74 6.41 -3.29 -9.60
N THR A 75 5.15 -2.99 -9.89
CA THR A 75 3.98 -3.69 -9.34
C THR A 75 3.96 -5.13 -9.83
N LYS A 76 3.97 -6.08 -8.89
CA LYS A 76 3.94 -7.53 -9.20
C LYS A 76 2.50 -8.05 -9.21
N VAL A 77 2.20 -8.96 -10.13
CA VAL A 77 0.86 -9.59 -10.27
C VAL A 77 0.91 -11.05 -9.85
N PHE A 78 0.08 -11.43 -8.88
CA PHE A 78 -0.11 -12.80 -8.42
C PHE A 78 -1.50 -13.28 -8.87
N TYR A 79 -1.54 -13.86 -10.06
CA TYR A 79 -2.76 -14.26 -10.76
C TYR A 79 -3.60 -15.29 -10.04
N ASP A 80 -2.93 -16.31 -9.52
CA ASP A 80 -3.50 -17.42 -8.79
C ASP A 80 -4.16 -16.99 -7.48
N ARG A 81 -3.87 -15.78 -7.01
CA ARG A 81 -4.38 -15.20 -5.76
C ARG A 81 -5.27 -13.97 -5.98
N GLY A 82 -5.38 -13.47 -7.22
CA GLY A 82 -6.13 -12.26 -7.50
C GLY A 82 -5.51 -10.99 -6.89
N LEU A 83 -4.17 -10.92 -6.77
CA LEU A 83 -3.47 -9.86 -6.03
C LEU A 83 -2.49 -9.03 -6.88
N LEU A 84 -2.47 -7.72 -6.64
CA LEU A 84 -1.47 -6.77 -7.14
C LEU A 84 -0.64 -6.21 -5.99
N CYS A 85 0.65 -6.50 -5.97
CA CYS A 85 1.59 -5.99 -4.97
C CYS A 85 1.92 -4.52 -5.22
N PHE A 86 1.68 -3.69 -4.21
CA PHE A 86 1.96 -2.26 -4.27
C PHE A 86 3.03 -1.80 -3.26
N HIS A 87 3.40 -2.63 -2.29
CA HIS A 87 4.46 -2.33 -1.32
C HIS A 87 5.26 -3.60 -0.99
N GLU A 88 6.58 -3.47 -0.87
CA GLU A 88 7.51 -4.54 -0.51
C GLU A 88 8.22 -4.19 0.80
N TRP A 89 8.23 -5.13 1.75
CA TRP A 89 8.81 -4.96 3.07
C TRP A 89 10.32 -5.27 3.14
N GLY A 90 10.91 -5.77 2.04
CA GLY A 90 12.35 -6.02 1.89
C GLY A 90 12.84 -7.39 2.40
N ASN A 91 11.99 -8.15 3.08
CA ASN A 91 12.20 -9.55 3.47
C ASN A 91 11.49 -10.55 2.54
N GLY A 92 10.91 -10.05 1.43
CA GLY A 92 10.06 -10.81 0.53
C GLY A 92 8.57 -10.67 0.82
N ASP A 93 8.16 -10.03 1.92
CA ASP A 93 6.74 -9.84 2.21
C ASP A 93 6.18 -8.63 1.46
N PHE A 94 4.88 -8.68 1.18
CA PHE A 94 4.21 -7.68 0.36
C PHE A 94 2.88 -7.23 0.95
N ASP A 95 2.52 -5.97 0.70
CA ASP A 95 1.12 -5.57 0.69
C ASP A 95 0.58 -5.55 -0.72
N CYS A 96 -0.60 -6.16 -0.86
CA CYS A 96 -1.27 -6.34 -2.12
C CYS A 96 -2.68 -5.76 -2.09
N VAL A 97 -3.14 -5.19 -3.20
CA VAL A 97 -4.56 -4.91 -3.43
C VAL A 97 -5.18 -6.09 -4.17
N SER A 98 -6.34 -6.57 -3.70
CA SER A 98 -7.13 -7.57 -4.41
C SER A 98 -7.81 -6.96 -5.64
N PHE A 99 -7.65 -7.60 -6.80
CA PHE A 99 -8.43 -7.34 -8.02
C PHE A 99 -9.64 -8.28 -8.16
N GLY A 100 -10.05 -8.91 -7.07
CA GLY A 100 -11.14 -9.90 -7.01
C GLY A 100 -10.60 -11.32 -6.98
N ASP A 101 -11.48 -12.27 -6.63
CA ASP A 101 -11.24 -13.70 -6.35
C ASP A 101 -11.36 -14.03 -4.85
N GLU A 102 -10.26 -14.42 -4.17
CA GLU A 102 -10.29 -14.86 -2.76
C GLU A 102 -10.72 -13.75 -1.79
N TYR A 103 -10.30 -12.51 -2.07
CA TYR A 103 -10.56 -11.35 -1.22
C TYR A 103 -11.41 -10.30 -1.94
N PRO A 104 -12.19 -9.47 -1.20
CA PRO A 104 -13.00 -8.41 -1.80
C PRO A 104 -12.18 -7.46 -2.68
N LEU A 105 -12.74 -7.05 -3.82
CA LEU A 105 -12.12 -6.06 -4.70
C LEU A 105 -11.72 -4.79 -3.94
N ASN A 106 -10.51 -4.27 -4.20
CA ASN A 106 -9.86 -3.14 -3.52
C ASN A 106 -9.42 -3.39 -2.06
N SER A 107 -9.63 -4.58 -1.48
CA SER A 107 -9.10 -4.85 -0.14
C SER A 107 -7.59 -4.98 -0.15
N VAL A 108 -6.94 -4.59 0.95
CA VAL A 108 -5.51 -4.86 1.15
C VAL A 108 -5.33 -6.20 1.86
N VAL A 109 -4.39 -6.97 1.35
CA VAL A 109 -4.00 -8.30 1.77
C VAL A 109 -2.50 -8.29 1.99
N PHE A 110 -2.05 -8.81 3.12
CA PHE A 110 -0.64 -9.06 3.37
C PHE A 110 -0.29 -10.43 2.80
N LEU A 111 0.80 -10.50 2.05
CA LEU A 111 1.36 -11.73 1.51
C LEU A 111 2.69 -12.01 2.22
N ASP A 112 2.68 -13.03 3.07
CA ASP A 112 3.89 -13.60 3.67
C ASP A 112 4.52 -14.54 2.65
N HIS A 113 5.67 -14.14 2.10
CA HIS A 113 6.33 -14.93 1.07
C HIS A 113 7.02 -16.18 1.63
N SER A 114 7.43 -16.13 2.90
CA SER A 114 8.12 -17.24 3.55
C SER A 114 7.21 -18.43 3.81
N GLU A 115 5.93 -18.16 4.13
CA GLU A 115 4.92 -19.18 4.40
C GLU A 115 3.94 -19.39 3.22
N ASP A 116 4.11 -18.64 2.13
CA ASP A 116 3.21 -18.62 0.96
C ASP A 116 1.73 -18.37 1.37
N ARG A 117 1.56 -17.54 2.41
CA ARG A 117 0.30 -17.28 3.11
C ARG A 117 -0.20 -15.88 2.80
N THR A 118 -1.51 -15.75 2.59
CA THR A 118 -2.20 -14.46 2.49
C THR A 118 -3.07 -14.21 3.71
N ALA A 119 -3.13 -12.95 4.14
CA ALA A 119 -3.95 -12.52 5.26
C ALA A 119 -4.67 -11.21 4.94
N PHE A 120 -5.98 -11.19 5.18
CA PHE A 120 -6.77 -9.97 5.02
C PHE A 120 -6.31 -8.89 6.02
N VAL A 121 -6.04 -7.69 5.52
CA VAL A 121 -5.62 -6.54 6.33
C VAL A 121 -6.78 -5.57 6.52
N ILE A 122 -7.30 -5.01 5.43
CA ILE A 122 -8.32 -3.96 5.47
C ILE A 122 -9.16 -3.93 4.19
N ARG A 123 -10.39 -3.39 4.27
CA ARG A 123 -11.40 -3.50 3.20
C ARG A 123 -11.13 -2.63 1.97
N SER A 124 -10.25 -1.64 2.08
CA SER A 124 -10.06 -0.64 1.05
C SER A 124 -8.63 -0.11 1.10
N PHE A 125 -8.00 -0.01 -0.07
CA PHE A 125 -6.68 0.60 -0.25
C PHE A 125 -6.66 2.06 0.22
N ARG A 126 -7.73 2.81 -0.01
CA ARG A 126 -7.86 4.16 0.55
C ARG A 126 -7.85 4.17 2.08
N GLU A 127 -8.58 3.24 2.70
CA GLU A 127 -8.61 3.12 4.16
C GLU A 127 -7.22 2.76 4.69
N TRP A 128 -6.52 1.87 3.99
CA TRP A 128 -5.12 1.54 4.26
C TRP A 128 -4.24 2.79 4.31
N ILE A 129 -4.27 3.66 3.29
CA ILE A 129 -3.46 4.89 3.27
C ILE A 129 -3.74 5.77 4.50
N LEU A 130 -5.01 5.94 4.88
CA LEU A 130 -5.38 6.76 6.04
C LEU A 130 -4.87 6.17 7.35
N VAL A 131 -4.99 4.86 7.53
CA VAL A 131 -4.52 4.17 8.74
C VAL A 131 -2.99 4.20 8.80
N VAL A 132 -2.30 3.99 7.67
CA VAL A 132 -0.83 4.08 7.57
C VAL A 132 -0.33 5.47 7.92
N ILE A 133 -0.91 6.53 7.35
CA ILE A 133 -0.56 7.92 7.70
C ILE A 133 -0.72 8.16 9.20
N ASN A 134 -1.82 7.67 9.79
CA ASN A 134 -2.08 7.84 11.22
C ASN A 134 -1.11 7.02 12.09
N GLU A 135 -0.77 5.80 11.69
CA GLU A 135 0.19 4.96 12.40
C GLU A 135 1.58 5.58 12.38
N ILE A 136 2.09 5.99 11.21
CA ILE A 136 3.37 6.68 11.08
C ILE A 136 3.36 8.00 11.85
N GLY A 137 2.26 8.77 11.82
CA GLY A 137 2.16 9.99 12.60
C GLY A 137 2.21 9.78 14.12
N ARG A 138 1.84 8.58 14.60
CA ARG A 138 1.86 8.20 16.02
C ARG A 138 3.17 7.55 16.45
N LEU A 139 3.74 6.69 15.61
CA LEU A 139 4.86 5.81 15.92
C LEU A 139 6.17 6.23 15.27
N GLY A 140 6.13 7.11 14.27
CA GLY A 140 7.26 7.43 13.40
C GLY A 140 7.56 6.36 12.35
N THR A 141 6.83 5.26 12.34
CA THR A 141 7.00 4.17 11.37
C THR A 141 5.70 3.39 11.16
N LEU A 142 5.65 2.58 10.11
CA LEU A 142 4.63 1.56 9.91
C LEU A 142 5.22 0.23 10.38
N LEU A 143 4.55 -0.45 11.31
CA LEU A 143 5.08 -1.70 11.86
C LEU A 143 4.79 -2.88 10.94
N HIS A 144 5.81 -3.70 10.69
CA HIS A 144 5.65 -4.99 10.04
C HIS A 144 4.77 -5.90 10.93
N PRO A 145 3.94 -6.81 10.38
CA PRO A 145 3.14 -7.73 11.18
C PRO A 145 3.93 -8.41 12.31
N MET A 146 5.16 -8.85 12.04
CA MET A 146 6.00 -9.55 13.03
C MET A 146 6.49 -8.66 14.17
N ASP A 147 6.57 -7.34 13.99
CA ASP A 147 7.01 -6.42 15.05
C ASP A 147 6.05 -6.40 16.24
N TYR A 148 4.76 -6.69 15.99
CA TYR A 148 3.73 -6.76 17.01
C TYR A 148 3.90 -7.94 17.99
N LEU A 149 4.73 -8.93 17.66
CA LEU A 149 5.09 -10.00 18.60
C LEU A 149 6.00 -9.50 19.73
N TYR A 150 6.70 -8.39 19.51
CA TYR A 150 7.73 -7.87 20.40
C TYR A 150 7.41 -6.46 20.93
N ARG A 151 6.42 -5.78 20.34
CA ARG A 151 5.95 -4.44 20.74
C ARG A 151 4.52 -4.52 21.28
N GLU A 152 4.25 -3.94 22.44
CA GLU A 152 2.89 -3.79 22.99
C GLU A 152 2.09 -2.65 22.29
N GLU A 153 2.10 -2.66 20.96
CA GLU A 153 1.49 -1.62 20.12
C GLU A 153 0.20 -2.10 19.46
N LYS A 154 -0.69 -1.15 19.17
CA LYS A 154 -1.86 -1.38 18.30
C LYS A 154 -1.63 -0.75 16.94
N GLY A 155 -1.92 -1.47 15.88
CA GLY A 155 -1.91 -0.89 14.55
C GLY A 155 -2.45 -1.83 13.50
N LEU A 156 -2.24 -1.45 12.24
CA LEU A 156 -2.93 -1.98 11.07
C LEU A 156 -2.79 -3.50 10.94
N TYR A 157 -1.57 -4.01 11.14
CA TYR A 157 -1.23 -5.41 10.87
C TYR A 157 -1.39 -6.36 12.05
N LEU A 158 -1.85 -5.88 13.21
CA LEU A 158 -1.98 -6.73 14.40
C LEU A 158 -2.86 -7.97 14.18
N ASN A 159 -3.84 -7.89 13.27
CA ASN A 159 -4.73 -9.02 12.96
C ASN A 159 -4.15 -10.02 11.96
N VAL A 160 -3.03 -9.70 11.28
CA VAL A 160 -2.38 -10.61 10.33
C VAL A 160 -1.74 -11.80 11.05
N LEU A 161 -1.30 -11.61 12.30
CA LEU A 161 -0.69 -12.67 13.13
C LEU A 161 -1.70 -13.69 13.69
N LYS A 162 -3.01 -13.46 13.51
CA LYS A 162 -4.06 -14.36 13.99
C LYS A 162 -4.34 -15.48 12.99
#